data_AF-A0A381ZY46-F1
#
_entry.id   AF-A0A381ZY46-F1
#
_cell.length_a   1.000
_cell.length_b   1.000
_cell.length_c   1.000
_cell.angle_alpha   90.00
_cell.angle_beta   90.00
_cell.angle_gamma   90.00
#
_symmetry.space_group_name_H-M   'P 1'
#
loop_
_entity.id
_entity.type
_entity.pdbx_description
1 polymer ?
#
loop_
_entity_poly.entity_id
_entity_poly.type
_entity_poly.pdbx_seq_one_letter_code
_entity_poly.pdbx_strand_id
1 'polypeptide(L)'
;MSYEYFLDDSQNPSRITLLASYANEFAHIAHHENLRLDAFSAAFTNLKLQIFGNPPQSVIDRMEASGYPATQRTPYFMGFRKD
;
A
#
# COMPACT_ATOMS: atom_id res chain seq x y z
N MET A 1 -6.08 12.42 -1.52
CA MET A 1 -5.79 10.99 -1.25
C MET A 1 -7.12 10.25 -1.28
N SER A 2 -7.14 9.03 -1.77
CA SER A 2 -8.32 8.15 -1.68
C SER A 2 -7.93 6.87 -0.93
N TYR A 3 -8.84 6.38 -0.10
CA TYR A 3 -8.69 5.13 0.63
C TYR A 3 -9.93 4.28 0.43
N GLU A 4 -9.74 3.05 -0.03
CA GLU A 4 -10.81 2.07 -0.17
C GLU A 4 -10.38 0.79 0.54
N TYR A 5 -11.29 0.18 1.31
CA TYR A 5 -11.02 -1.09 1.96
C TYR A 5 -12.02 -2.14 1.52
N PHE A 6 -11.51 -3.35 1.31
CA PHE A 6 -12.29 -4.51 0.91
C PHE A 6 -12.14 -5.57 1.98
N LEU A 7 -13.27 -6.02 2.51
CA LEU A 7 -13.38 -7.14 3.44
C LEU A 7 -13.90 -8.35 2.67
N ASP A 8 -13.39 -9.53 2.99
CA ASP A 8 -13.89 -10.78 2.44
C ASP A 8 -15.25 -11.18 3.04
N ASP A 9 -15.41 -11.03 4.35
CA ASP A 9 -16.66 -11.26 5.09
C ASP A 9 -16.81 -10.18 6.17
N SER A 10 -17.97 -9.52 6.25
CA SER A 10 -18.22 -8.45 7.23
C SER A 10 -18.53 -8.96 8.64
N GLN A 11 -18.94 -10.22 8.79
CA GLN A 11 -19.31 -10.85 10.07
C GLN A 11 -18.12 -11.59 10.69
N ASN A 12 -17.27 -12.19 9.87
CA ASN A 12 -16.06 -12.88 10.33
C ASN A 12 -14.89 -12.66 9.35
N PRO A 13 -14.29 -11.46 9.34
CA PRO A 13 -13.27 -11.09 8.37
C PRO A 13 -12.00 -11.92 8.55
N SER A 14 -11.55 -12.58 7.49
CA SER A 14 -10.28 -13.31 7.47
C SER A 14 -9.21 -12.57 6.64
N ARG A 15 -9.65 -11.63 5.79
CA ARG A 15 -8.78 -10.81 4.95
C ARG A 15 -9.35 -9.41 4.77
N ILE A 16 -8.50 -8.41 5.02
CA ILE A 16 -8.73 -7.02 4.64
C ILE A 16 -7.73 -6.59 3.58
N THR A 17 -8.19 -5.86 2.58
CA THR A 17 -7.33 -5.22 1.56
C THR A 17 -7.57 -3.72 1.59
N LEU A 18 -6.52 -2.94 1.85
CA LEU A 18 -6.56 -1.48 1.77
C LEU A 18 -5.92 -1.05 0.45
N LEU A 19 -6.69 -0.33 -0.37
CA LEU A 19 -6.19 0.37 -1.54
C LEU A 19 -6.05 1.86 -1.18
N ALA A 20 -4.81 2.35 -1.26
CA ALA A 20 -4.51 3.75 -0.99
C ALA A 20 -3.94 4.42 -2.24
N SER A 21 -4.54 5.56 -2.62
CA SER A 21 -4.10 6.36 -3.76
C SER A 21 -3.63 7.74 -3.29
N TYR A 22 -2.43 8.10 -3.74
CA TYR A 22 -1.74 9.32 -3.35
C TYR A 22 -1.59 10.25 -4.55
N ALA A 23 -1.81 11.54 -4.32
CA ALA A 23 -1.68 12.55 -5.38
C ALA A 23 -0.22 12.79 -5.79
N ASN A 24 0.73 12.53 -4.88
CA ASN A 24 2.16 12.69 -5.10
C ASN A 24 2.96 11.83 -4.10
N GLU A 25 4.28 11.81 -4.27
CA GLU A 25 5.20 11.03 -3.43
C GLU A 25 5.25 11.52 -1.98
N PHE A 26 5.21 12.83 -1.73
CA PHE A 26 5.28 13.38 -0.38
C PHE A 26 4.10 12.92 0.48
N ALA A 27 2.92 12.89 -0.13
CA ALA A 27 1.71 12.41 0.50
C ALA A 27 1.82 10.91 0.83
N HIS A 28 2.37 10.10 -0.08
CA HIS A 28 2.61 8.67 0.16
C HIS A 28 3.60 8.44 1.32
N ILE A 29 4.74 9.13 1.27
CA ILE A 29 5.78 9.07 2.29
C ILE A 29 5.22 9.45 3.67
N ALA A 30 4.51 10.58 3.76
CA ALA A 30 3.96 11.06 5.01
C ALA A 30 2.93 10.06 5.58
N HIS A 31 2.12 9.42 4.73
CA HIS A 31 1.21 8.38 5.18
C HIS A 31 1.96 7.14 5.68
N HIS A 32 3.00 6.72 4.97
CA HIS A 32 3.84 5.59 5.33
C HIS A 32 4.54 5.79 6.68
N GLU A 33 5.08 6.97 6.92
CA GLU A 33 5.70 7.34 8.21
C GLU A 33 4.68 7.38 9.36
N ASN A 34 3.44 7.76 9.07
CA ASN A 34 2.35 7.77 10.05
C ASN A 34 1.76 6.38 10.33
N LEU A 35 1.98 5.40 9.45
CA LEU A 35 1.38 4.07 9.54
C LEU A 35 1.84 3.27 10.76
N ARG A 36 2.86 3.76 11.50
CA ARG A 36 3.45 3.11 12.69
C ARG A 36 3.55 1.61 12.46
N LEU A 37 4.33 1.23 11.45
CA LEU A 37 4.40 -0.13 10.92
C LEU A 37 4.59 -1.21 11.99
N ASP A 38 5.26 -0.90 13.10
CA ASP A 38 5.41 -1.80 14.25
C ASP A 38 4.05 -2.18 14.88
N ALA A 39 3.14 -1.21 15.03
CA ALA A 39 1.80 -1.47 15.54
C ALA A 39 0.93 -2.22 14.52
N PHE A 40 1.11 -1.92 13.23
CA PHE A 40 0.40 -2.60 12.15
C PHE A 40 0.84 -4.06 12.00
N SER A 41 2.14 -4.31 12.00
CA SER A 41 2.72 -5.67 11.92
C SER A 41 2.43 -6.52 13.16
N ALA A 42 2.26 -5.91 14.34
CA ALA A 42 1.80 -6.63 15.53
C ALA A 42 0.33 -7.09 15.43
N ALA A 43 -0.52 -6.38 14.67
CA ALA A 43 -1.93 -6.70 14.52
C ALA A 43 -2.21 -7.70 13.37
N PHE A 44 -1.33 -7.78 12.37
CA PHE A 44 -1.53 -8.59 11.17
C PHE A 44 -0.40 -9.61 10.97
N THR A 45 -0.73 -10.91 11.02
CA THR A 45 0.25 -12.00 10.88
C THR A 45 0.71 -12.28 9.45
N ASN A 46 0.01 -11.76 8.43
CA ASN A 46 0.28 -12.00 7.01
C ASN A 46 0.14 -10.73 6.16
N LEU A 47 0.67 -9.61 6.68
CA LEU A 47 0.62 -8.33 5.99
C LEU A 47 1.40 -8.37 4.67
N LYS A 48 0.71 -8.08 3.56
CA LYS A 48 1.32 -7.90 2.23
C LYS A 48 1.10 -6.46 1.80
N LEU A 49 2.18 -5.80 1.40
CA LEU A 49 2.13 -4.44 0.87
C LEU A 49 2.63 -4.45 -0.57
N GLN A 50 1.83 -3.89 -1.47
CA GLN A 50 2.11 -3.81 -2.89
C GLN A 50 2.00 -2.35 -3.36
N ILE A 51 2.95 -1.91 -4.19
CA ILE A 51 2.92 -0.57 -4.79
C ILE A 51 2.66 -0.70 -6.28
N PHE A 52 1.64 0.03 -6.75
CA PHE A 52 1.26 0.07 -8.15
C PHE A 52 1.84 1.32 -8.81
N GLY A 53 2.24 1.20 -10.08
CA GLY A 53 2.76 2.31 -10.88
C GLY A 53 4.28 2.45 -10.85
N ASN A 54 4.74 3.67 -11.15
CA ASN A 54 6.15 4.04 -11.16
C ASN A 54 6.44 4.95 -9.97
N PRO A 55 6.48 4.43 -8.73
CA PRO A 55 6.83 5.24 -7.57
C PRO A 55 8.29 5.75 -7.71
N PRO A 56 8.58 6.97 -7.26
CA PRO A 56 9.95 7.46 -7.22
C PRO A 56 10.83 6.64 -6.26
N GLN A 57 12.14 6.65 -6.50
CA GLN A 57 13.12 5.84 -5.74
C GLN A 57 13.05 6.09 -4.23
N SER A 58 12.76 7.33 -3.83
CA SER A 58 12.56 7.76 -2.44
C SER A 58 11.50 6.93 -1.69
N VAL A 59 10.43 6.53 -2.37
CA VAL A 59 9.34 5.69 -1.83
C VAL A 59 9.80 4.24 -1.74
N ILE A 60 10.53 3.79 -2.75
CA ILE A 60 11.07 2.42 -2.84
C ILE A 60 12.03 2.17 -1.68
N ASP A 61 13.00 3.05 -1.47
CA ASP A 61 14.03 2.89 -0.43
C ASP A 61 13.40 2.84 0.97
N ARG A 62 12.40 3.69 1.24
CA ARG A 62 11.67 3.71 2.52
C ARG A 62 10.88 2.44 2.79
N MET A 63 10.30 1.87 1.74
CA MET A 63 9.53 0.63 1.79
C MET A 63 10.43 -0.58 2.10
N GLU A 64 11.59 -0.66 1.43
CA GLU A 64 12.59 -1.69 1.70
C GLU A 64 13.17 -1.56 3.11
N ALA A 65 13.48 -0.34 3.54
CA ALA A 65 13.92 -0.07 4.92
C ALA A 65 12.87 -0.48 5.97
N SER A 66 11.60 -0.52 5.58
CA SER A 66 10.49 -0.96 6.43
C SER A 66 10.27 -2.48 6.41
N GLY A 67 11.11 -3.25 5.71
CA GLY A 67 11.00 -4.71 5.61
C GLY A 67 10.01 -5.19 4.55
N TYR A 68 9.47 -4.29 3.72
CA TYR A 68 8.56 -4.65 2.64
C TYR A 68 9.31 -4.67 1.31
N PRO A 69 9.49 -5.84 0.69
CA PRO A 69 10.26 -5.93 -0.54
C PRO A 69 9.52 -5.19 -1.65
N ALA A 70 10.18 -4.19 -2.23
CA ALA A 70 9.64 -3.44 -3.36
C ALA A 70 9.56 -4.28 -4.65
N THR A 71 9.73 -5.60 -4.59
CA THR A 71 9.73 -6.52 -5.75
C THR A 71 8.34 -6.80 -6.31
N GLN A 72 7.26 -6.48 -5.58
CA GLN A 72 5.88 -6.54 -6.11
C GLN A 72 5.51 -5.22 -6.79
N ARG A 73 6.23 -4.85 -7.85
CA ARG A 73 5.86 -3.71 -8.70
C ARG A 73 5.00 -4.22 -9.83
N THR A 74 3.81 -3.66 -9.95
CA THR A 74 3.07 -3.74 -11.22
C THR A 74 3.23 -2.38 -11.88
N PRO A 75 4.24 -2.21 -12.77
CA PRO A 75 4.35 -0.97 -13.54
C PRO A 75 3.04 -0.76 -14.29
N TYR A 76 2.48 0.44 -14.20
CA TYR A 76 1.32 0.79 -15.00
C TYR A 76 1.75 0.80 -16.47
N PHE A 77 1.31 -0.18 -17.24
CA PHE A 77 1.09 0.01 -18.67
C PHE A 77 -0.26 0.72 -18.78
N MET A 78 -0.31 1.80 -19.56
CA MET A 78 -1.54 2.59 -19.83
C MET A 78 -2.79 1.71 -19.88
N GLY A 79 -3.72 1.94 -18.96
CA GLY A 79 -5.04 1.32 -18.95
C GLY A 79 -6.09 2.42 -18.99
N PHE A 80 -7.08 2.28 -19.88
CA PHE A 80 -8.19 3.22 -19.96
C PHE A 80 -9.10 3.03 -18.73
N ARG A 81 -9.49 4.14 -18.09
CA ARG A 81 -10.69 4.15 -17.26
C ARG A 81 -11.87 3.87 -18.20
N LYS A 82 -12.61 2.81 -17.92
CA LYS A 82 -13.91 2.61 -18.55
C LYS A 82 -14.89 3.50 -17.80
N ASP A 83 -15.30 4.58 -18.44
CA ASP A 83 -16.39 5.43 -17.98
C ASP A 83 -17.72 4.65 -17.96
#